data_AF-A0AAN8IBZ1-F1
#
_entry.id   AF-A0AAN8IBZ1-F1
#
_cell.length_a   1.000
_cell.length_b   1.000
_cell.length_c   1.000
_cell.angle_alpha   90.00
_cell.angle_beta   90.00
_cell.angle_gamma   90.00
#
_symmetry.space_group_name_H-M   'P 1'
#
loop_
_entity.id
_entity.type
_entity.pdbx_description
1 polymer ?
#
loop_
_entity_poly.entity_id
_entity_poly.type
_entity_poly.pdbx_seq_one_letter_code
_entity_poly.pdbx_strand_id
1 'polypeptide(L)'
;MANSDQKISCSVGVDQYVSCTRAFTLADIYETYCIEHFRNAVYNLSLTTLSVHHKIDWKPPADVIEECLMKGKLKSDCQNYIRVLARQSSGKALICGTHAFSPKCREYVYSSTDGTLKNVR
;
A
#
# COMPACT_ATOMS: atom_id res chain seq x y z
N MET A 1 -21.64 -20.63 -6.92
CA MET A 1 -21.82 -20.02 -8.26
C MET A 1 -21.28 -18.61 -8.21
N ALA A 2 -20.29 -18.28 -9.05
CA ALA A 2 -19.73 -16.93 -9.18
C ALA A 2 -20.67 -16.05 -10.02
N ASN A 3 -20.78 -14.76 -9.71
CA ASN A 3 -21.03 -13.77 -10.77
C ASN A 3 -20.52 -12.35 -10.46
N SER A 4 -20.22 -11.70 -11.58
CA SER A 4 -19.56 -10.44 -11.91
C SER A 4 -20.15 -9.17 -11.29
N ASP A 5 -19.35 -8.10 -11.37
CA ASP A 5 -19.70 -6.66 -11.25
C ASP A 5 -19.84 -6.02 -9.87
N GLN A 6 -18.77 -5.34 -9.43
CA GLN A 6 -18.92 -3.97 -8.92
C GLN A 6 -17.61 -3.16 -9.00
N LYS A 7 -17.59 -2.24 -9.98
CA LYS A 7 -16.57 -1.20 -10.18
C LYS A 7 -16.56 -0.23 -9.00
N ILE A 8 -15.39 0.22 -8.57
CA ILE A 8 -15.25 1.34 -7.63
C ILE A 8 -15.17 2.66 -8.37
N SER A 9 -16.10 3.56 -8.06
CA SER A 9 -16.06 4.97 -8.43
C SER A 9 -15.61 5.78 -7.22
N CYS A 10 -14.60 6.64 -7.38
CA CYS A 10 -14.23 7.66 -6.41
C CYS A 10 -14.94 8.95 -6.82
N SER A 11 -15.73 9.53 -5.93
CA SER A 11 -16.44 10.78 -6.20
C SER A 11 -16.09 11.84 -5.15
N VAL A 12 -15.80 13.05 -5.64
CA VAL A 12 -15.53 14.23 -4.82
C VAL A 12 -16.87 14.81 -4.41
N GLY A 13 -17.20 14.75 -3.11
CA GLY A 13 -18.36 15.44 -2.56
C GLY A 13 -18.11 16.95 -2.46
N VAL A 14 -19.20 17.73 -2.49
CA VAL A 14 -19.20 19.20 -2.33
C VAL A 14 -18.52 19.71 -1.04
N ASP A 15 -18.28 18.83 -0.06
CA ASP A 15 -17.62 19.10 1.22
C ASP A 15 -16.17 18.53 1.33
N GLN A 16 -15.44 18.37 0.23
CA GLN A 16 -14.07 17.84 0.17
C GLN A 16 -13.87 16.39 0.67
N TYR A 17 -14.94 15.63 0.87
CA TYR A 17 -14.85 14.21 1.21
C TYR A 17 -14.64 13.35 -0.05
N VAL A 18 -13.59 12.52 -0.07
CA VAL A 18 -13.36 11.50 -1.11
C VAL A 18 -14.07 10.22 -0.69
N SER A 19 -15.12 9.82 -1.42
CA SER A 19 -15.79 8.54 -1.21
C SER A 19 -15.40 7.57 -2.34
N CYS A 20 -14.57 6.57 -2.02
CA CYS A 20 -14.24 5.46 -2.91
C CYS A 20 -15.04 4.22 -2.50
N THR A 21 -15.89 3.69 -3.39
CA THR A 21 -16.76 2.55 -3.08
C THR A 21 -16.31 1.22 -3.70
N ARG A 22 -15.73 0.32 -2.86
CA ARG A 22 -15.66 -1.18 -2.90
C ARG A 22 -14.31 -1.90 -3.06
N ALA A 23 -13.67 -2.08 -1.91
CA ALA A 23 -12.73 -3.15 -1.55
C ALA A 23 -11.25 -2.96 -1.91
N PHE A 24 -10.68 -1.85 -1.45
CA PHE A 24 -9.26 -1.81 -1.10
C PHE A 24 -9.14 -1.59 0.40
N THR A 25 -8.39 -2.47 1.05
CA THR A 25 -8.18 -2.44 2.50
C THR A 25 -7.12 -1.39 2.78
N LEU A 26 -7.50 -0.28 3.43
CA LEU A 26 -6.63 0.77 4.00
C LEU A 26 -5.95 1.71 2.97
N ALA A 27 -6.46 2.93 2.90
CA ALA A 27 -5.84 4.05 2.19
C ALA A 27 -5.68 5.23 3.17
N ASP A 28 -4.53 5.91 3.14
CA ASP A 28 -4.31 7.16 3.88
C ASP A 28 -4.26 8.35 2.89
N ILE A 29 -5.01 9.40 3.22
CA ILE A 29 -5.11 10.65 2.44
C ILE A 29 -4.06 11.65 2.95
N TYR A 30 -3.15 12.08 2.08
CA TYR A 30 -2.13 13.11 2.32
C TYR A 30 -2.40 14.31 1.40
N GLU A 31 -3.22 15.26 1.86
CA GLU A 31 -3.58 16.51 1.15
C GLU A 31 -4.07 16.27 -0.31
N THR A 32 -3.14 16.17 -1.28
CA THR A 32 -3.40 15.94 -2.71
C THR A 32 -3.08 14.53 -3.20
N TYR A 33 -2.63 13.63 -2.32
CA TYR A 33 -2.19 12.28 -2.66
C TYR A 33 -2.89 11.22 -1.79
N CYS A 34 -3.15 10.03 -2.33
CA CYS A 34 -3.53 8.86 -1.52
C CYS A 34 -2.46 7.77 -1.61
N ILE A 35 -2.19 7.13 -0.48
CA ILE A 35 -1.31 5.97 -0.44
C ILE A 35 -2.16 4.71 -0.47
N GLU A 36 -2.03 3.96 -1.56
CA GLU A 36 -2.66 2.68 -1.81
C GLU A 36 -1.62 1.56 -1.71
N HIS A 37 -2.07 0.35 -1.42
CA HIS A 37 -1.14 -0.76 -1.30
C HIS A 37 -1.67 -2.07 -1.88
N PHE A 38 -0.77 -2.78 -2.54
CA PHE A 38 -1.06 -4.02 -3.25
C PHE A 38 -0.05 -5.09 -2.85
N ARG A 39 -0.17 -6.26 -3.50
CA ARG A 39 0.85 -7.31 -3.42
C ARG A 39 2.20 -6.74 -3.86
N ASN A 40 3.18 -6.84 -2.97
CA ASN A 40 4.59 -6.46 -3.16
C ASN A 40 4.85 -4.98 -3.46
N ALA A 41 3.86 -4.09 -3.33
CA ALA A 41 4.08 -2.68 -3.66
C ALA A 41 3.14 -1.73 -2.91
N VAL A 42 3.62 -0.51 -2.72
CA VAL A 42 2.85 0.64 -2.23
C VAL A 42 2.88 1.70 -3.31
N TYR A 43 1.73 2.34 -3.55
CA TYR A 43 1.54 3.35 -4.58
C TYR A 43 1.12 4.64 -3.91
N ASN A 44 1.76 5.72 -4.32
CA ASN A 44 1.32 7.06 -4.05
C ASN A 44 0.64 7.57 -5.31
N LEU A 45 -0.67 7.78 -5.25
CA LEU A 45 -1.49 8.26 -6.36
C LEU A 45 -1.87 9.71 -6.13
N SER A 46 -1.87 10.49 -7.20
CA SER A 46 -2.47 11.83 -7.17
C SER A 46 -3.99 11.71 -7.01
N LEU A 47 -4.59 12.45 -6.08
CA LEU A 47 -6.05 12.48 -5.88
C LEU A 47 -6.80 13.13 -7.05
N THR A 48 -6.13 14.00 -7.81
CA THR A 48 -6.76 14.73 -8.93
C THR A 48 -6.78 13.92 -10.22
N THR A 49 -5.68 13.21 -10.50
CA THR A 49 -5.50 12.50 -11.78
C THR A 49 -5.53 10.99 -11.63
N LEU A 50 -5.50 10.45 -10.40
CA LEU A 50 -5.30 9.03 -10.10
C LEU A 50 -4.02 8.43 -10.73
N SER A 51 -3.10 9.28 -11.18
CA SER A 51 -1.83 8.85 -11.75
C SER A 51 -0.88 8.40 -10.65
N VAL A 52 -0.12 7.34 -10.91
CA VAL A 52 0.96 6.91 -10.01
C VAL A 52 2.04 7.99 -9.98
N HIS A 53 2.16 8.65 -8.85
CA HIS A 53 3.19 9.64 -8.60
C HIS A 53 4.50 8.99 -8.14
N HIS A 54 4.38 8.02 -7.23
CA HIS A 54 5.52 7.26 -6.74
C HIS A 54 5.09 5.82 -6.43
N LYS A 55 6.02 4.88 -6.64
CA LYS A 55 5.80 3.46 -6.37
C LYS A 55 6.97 2.93 -5.57
N ILE A 56 6.66 2.23 -4.49
CA ILE A 56 7.64 1.49 -3.69
C ILE A 56 7.44 0.02 -3.97
N ASP A 57 8.42 -0.60 -4.64
CA ASP A 57 8.50 -2.05 -4.73
C ASP A 57 9.03 -2.62 -3.42
N TRP A 58 8.26 -3.52 -2.81
CA TRP A 58 8.58 -4.16 -1.55
C TRP A 58 8.25 -5.65 -1.58
N LYS A 59 8.91 -6.35 -2.50
CA LYS A 59 8.88 -7.81 -2.58
C LYS A 59 9.82 -8.45 -1.54
N PRO A 60 9.50 -9.63 -0.99
CA PRO A 60 10.48 -10.38 -0.21
C PRO A 60 11.65 -10.85 -1.08
N PRO A 61 12.88 -10.91 -0.53
CA PRO A 61 14.01 -11.46 -1.25
C PRO A 61 13.84 -12.98 -1.46
N ALA A 62 14.61 -13.55 -2.40
CA ALA A 62 14.39 -14.90 -2.89
C ALA A 62 14.56 -15.98 -1.81
N ASP A 63 15.53 -15.79 -0.93
CA ASP A 63 15.82 -16.64 0.24
C ASP A 63 14.63 -16.69 1.22
N VAL A 64 14.01 -15.55 1.51
CA VAL A 64 12.83 -15.49 2.39
C VAL A 64 11.60 -16.15 1.73
N ILE A 65 11.47 -16.02 0.41
CA ILE A 65 10.42 -16.73 -0.34
C ILE A 65 10.66 -18.24 -0.28
N GLU A 66 11.90 -18.68 -0.48
CA GLU A 66 12.29 -20.09 -0.42
C GLU A 66 12.03 -20.69 0.96
N GLU A 67 12.41 -19.98 2.03
CA GLU A 67 12.11 -20.39 3.40
C GLU A 67 10.59 -20.56 3.63
N CYS A 68 9.78 -19.64 3.14
CA CYS A 68 8.32 -19.71 3.21
C CYS A 68 7.76 -20.94 2.46
N LEU A 69 8.30 -21.24 1.28
CA LEU A 69 7.91 -22.41 0.49
C LEU A 69 8.33 -23.72 1.16
N MET A 70 9.53 -23.78 1.74
CA MET A 70 10.01 -24.94 2.50
C MET A 70 9.14 -25.24 3.71
N LYS A 71 8.50 -24.23 4.30
CA LYS A 71 7.49 -24.37 5.36
C LYS A 71 6.11 -24.86 4.85
N GLY A 72 6.01 -25.26 3.57
CA GLY A 72 4.81 -25.85 2.98
C GLY A 72 3.73 -24.83 2.59
N LYS A 73 4.08 -23.55 2.44
CA LYS A 73 3.12 -22.53 1.99
C LYS A 73 3.03 -22.47 0.46
N LEU A 74 1.91 -21.99 -0.05
CA LEU A 74 1.75 -21.78 -1.48
C LEU A 74 2.57 -20.56 -1.93
N LYS A 75 3.07 -20.59 -3.17
CA LYS A 75 3.81 -19.48 -3.80
C LYS A 75 3.04 -18.16 -3.79
N SER A 76 1.71 -18.22 -3.89
CA SER A 76 0.83 -17.06 -3.77
C SER A 76 0.91 -16.41 -2.39
N ASP A 77 1.12 -17.19 -1.34
CA ASP A 77 1.08 -16.74 0.05
C ASP A 77 2.46 -16.24 0.51
N CYS A 78 3.52 -16.73 -0.14
CA CYS A 78 4.91 -16.28 0.05
C CYS A 78 5.21 -14.94 -0.66
N GLN A 79 4.26 -14.01 -0.66
CA GLN A 79 4.43 -12.65 -1.16
C GLN A 79 4.35 -11.67 0.01
N ASN A 80 4.75 -10.42 -0.23
CA ASN A 80 4.50 -9.35 0.73
C ASN A 80 3.12 -8.76 0.47
N TYR A 81 2.20 -8.95 1.40
CA TYR A 81 0.92 -8.27 1.40
C TYR A 81 1.00 -7.15 2.42
N ILE A 82 0.89 -5.90 1.95
CA ILE A 82 0.83 -4.74 2.85
C ILE A 82 -0.50 -4.77 3.58
N ARG A 83 -0.45 -4.59 4.91
CA ARG A 83 -1.60 -4.75 5.82
C ARG A 83 -1.74 -3.60 6.80
N VAL A 84 -0.68 -2.84 7.02
CA VAL A 84 -0.67 -1.71 7.95
C VAL A 84 -0.07 -0.53 7.23
N LEU A 85 -0.80 0.56 7.26
CA LEU A 85 -0.32 1.87 6.87
C LEU A 85 -0.80 2.83 7.97
N ALA A 86 0.15 3.46 8.64
CA ALA A 86 -0.16 4.31 9.79
C ALA A 86 0.68 5.60 9.74
N ARG A 87 0.00 6.74 9.78
CA ARG A 87 0.65 8.03 9.98
C ARG A 87 1.10 8.20 11.43
N GLN A 88 2.35 8.59 11.60
CA GLN A 88 2.92 8.99 12.89
C GLN A 88 2.89 10.53 13.01
N SER A 89 2.80 11.03 14.25
CA SER A 89 2.75 12.47 14.56
C SER A 89 3.98 13.25 14.09
N SER A 90 5.11 12.58 13.84
CA SER A 90 6.37 13.18 13.39
C SER A 90 6.49 13.36 11.87
N GLY A 91 5.39 13.32 11.11
CA GLY A 91 5.43 13.38 9.63
C GLY A 91 6.01 12.12 8.97
N LYS A 92 6.06 11.03 9.73
CA LYS A 92 6.49 9.71 9.26
C LYS A 92 5.28 8.82 8.99
N ALA A 93 5.47 7.84 8.11
CA ALA A 93 4.52 6.78 7.83
C ALA A 93 5.16 5.44 8.18
N LEU A 94 4.47 4.63 8.97
CA LEU A 94 4.83 3.25 9.22
C LEU A 94 4.04 2.37 8.25
N ILE A 95 4.75 1.58 7.45
CA ILE A 95 4.13 0.62 6.53
C ILE A 95 4.60 -0.77 6.92
N CYS A 96 3.67 -1.70 7.13
CA CYS A 96 3.97 -3.10 7.42
C CYS A 96 3.29 -4.06 6.45
N GLY A 97 3.97 -5.16 6.16
CA GLY A 97 3.42 -6.23 5.35
C GLY A 97 3.85 -7.62 5.82
N THR A 98 3.16 -8.65 5.31
CA THR A 98 3.36 -10.05 5.69
C THR A 98 4.72 -10.60 5.31
N HIS A 99 5.34 -10.03 4.27
CA HIS A 99 6.67 -10.32 3.77
C HIS A 99 7.01 -11.83 3.77
N ALA A 100 6.19 -12.61 3.06
CA ALA A 100 6.27 -14.09 2.99
C ALA A 100 6.26 -14.80 4.35
N PHE A 101 5.25 -14.51 5.19
CA PHE A 101 5.14 -15.02 6.57
C PHE A 101 6.31 -14.66 7.50
N SER A 102 7.10 -13.64 7.15
CA SER A 102 8.11 -13.04 8.00
C SER A 102 7.85 -11.54 8.12
N PRO A 103 6.80 -11.11 8.87
CA PRO A 103 6.29 -9.74 8.81
C PRO A 103 7.37 -8.69 9.05
N LYS A 104 7.36 -7.63 8.23
CA LYS A 104 8.30 -6.52 8.32
C LYS A 104 7.56 -5.19 8.30
N CYS A 105 8.14 -4.22 8.98
CA CYS A 105 7.72 -2.82 8.96
C CYS A 105 8.87 -1.95 8.46
N ARG A 106 8.55 -0.90 7.70
CA ARG A 106 9.49 0.15 7.27
C ARG A 106 8.90 1.51 7.61
N GLU A 107 9.75 2.43 8.03
CA GLU A 107 9.37 3.81 8.28
C GLU A 107 9.75 4.66 7.06
N TYR A 108 8.81 5.46 6.59
CA TYR A 108 9.00 6.41 5.50
C TYR A 108 8.77 7.82 6.00
N VAL A 109 9.56 8.77 5.51
CA VAL A 109 9.25 10.20 5.67
C VAL A 109 8.54 10.66 4.41
N TYR A 110 7.44 11.39 4.58
CA TYR A 110 6.80 12.07 3.48
C TYR A 110 7.57 13.35 3.13
N SER A 111 8.04 13.44 1.89
CA SER A 111 8.69 14.64 1.35
C SER A 111 7.62 15.52 0.72
N SER A 112 7.24 16.62 1.37
CA SER A 112 6.23 17.56 0.84
C SER A 112 6.71 18.32 -0.41
N THR A 113 8.01 18.46 -0.61
CA THR A 113 8.58 19.09 -1.82
C THR A 113 8.41 18.22 -3.06
N ASP A 114 8.52 16.90 -2.91
CA ASP A 114 8.58 15.96 -4.02
C ASP A 114 7.38 15.01 -4.03
N GLY A 115 6.44 15.17 -3.09
CA GLY A 115 5.31 14.28 -2.82
C GLY A 115 5.69 12.79 -2.76
N THR A 116 6.88 12.43 -2.27
CA THR A 116 7.39 11.04 -2.26
C THR A 116 7.55 10.49 -0.85
N LEU A 117 7.53 9.16 -0.73
CA LEU A 117 7.82 8.44 0.50
C LEU A 117 9.27 7.95 0.45
N LYS A 118 10.13 8.48 1.32
CA LYS A 118 11.55 8.11 1.39
C LYS A 118 11.78 7.19 2.59
N ASN A 119 12.37 6.02 2.35
CA ASN A 119 12.65 5.07 3.43
C ASN A 119 13.75 5.64 4.35
N VAL A 120 13.52 5.59 5.66
CA VAL A 120 14.42 6.12 6.68
C VAL A 120 15.47 5.07 7.11
N ARG A 121 15.24 3.78 6.84
CA ARG A 121 16.12 2.67 7.24
C ARG A 121 16.22 1.55 6.21
#